data_AF-A0A3B9NGS7-F1
#
_entry.id   AF-A0A3B9NGS7-F1
#
_cell.length_a   1.000
_cell.length_b   1.000
_cell.length_c   1.000
_cell.angle_alpha   90.00
_cell.angle_beta   90.00
_cell.angle_gamma   90.00
#
_symmetry.space_group_name_H-M   'P 1'
#
loop_
_entity.id
_entity.type
_entity.pdbx_description
1 polymer ?
#
loop_
_entity_poly.entity_id
_entity_poly.type
_entity_poly.pdbx_seq_one_letter_code
_entity_poly.pdbx_strand_id
1 'polypeptide(L)'
;YLQQGYSMYENALKALNPQDKDIRQVKLHLKGTDFQLKVWEALLKIPMGNLSTYGAIASQIGNPKASRAVGTAIGSNPIAYLIPCHRVIQNSGIFGGYRWNPMRKTAMIGWETLHTAI
;
A
#
# COMPACT_ATOMS: atom_id res chain seq x y z
N TYR A 1 -27.61 -14.94 2.11
CA TYR A 1 -26.20 -15.37 2.18
C TYR A 1 -25.61 -15.86 0.86
N LEU A 2 -26.36 -16.52 -0.04
CA LEU A 2 -25.82 -17.01 -1.33
C LEU A 2 -25.70 -15.96 -2.46
N GLN A 3 -26.25 -14.75 -2.31
CA GLN A 3 -26.21 -13.71 -3.35
C GLN A 3 -24.94 -12.83 -3.34
N GLN A 4 -24.22 -12.73 -2.22
CA GLN A 4 -23.02 -11.87 -2.13
C GLN A 4 -21.79 -12.47 -2.84
N GLY A 5 -21.71 -13.81 -2.95
CA GLY A 5 -20.59 -14.48 -3.63
C GLY A 5 -20.55 -14.26 -5.14
N TYR A 6 -21.73 -14.13 -5.77
CA TYR A 6 -21.83 -13.91 -7.22
C TYR A 6 -21.34 -12.54 -7.65
N SER A 7 -21.58 -11.48 -6.86
CA SER A 7 -21.18 -10.13 -7.25
C SER A 7 -19.66 -9.96 -7.29
N MET A 8 -18.92 -10.64 -6.42
CA MET A 8 -17.46 -10.60 -6.43
C MET A 8 -16.88 -11.34 -7.64
N TYR A 9 -17.47 -12.49 -7.98
CA TYR A 9 -17.08 -13.29 -9.13
C TYR A 9 -17.34 -12.55 -10.45
N GLU A 10 -18.53 -11.97 -10.62
CA GLU A 10 -18.90 -11.15 -11.78
C GLU A 10 -18.00 -9.92 -11.93
N ASN A 11 -17.66 -9.26 -10.81
CA ASN A 11 -16.73 -8.14 -10.83
C ASN A 11 -15.30 -8.58 -11.17
N ALA A 12 -14.87 -9.76 -10.73
CA ALA A 12 -13.56 -10.31 -11.07
C ALA A 12 -13.47 -10.65 -12.56
N LEU A 13 -14.51 -11.26 -13.14
CA LEU A 13 -14.58 -11.55 -14.58
C LEU A 13 -14.54 -10.27 -15.42
N LYS A 14 -15.26 -9.22 -15.01
CA LYS A 14 -15.18 -7.89 -15.66
C LYS A 14 -13.78 -7.27 -15.55
N ALA A 15 -13.15 -7.33 -14.37
CA ALA A 15 -11.81 -6.78 -14.17
C ALA A 15 -10.71 -7.53 -14.97
N LEU A 16 -10.95 -8.78 -15.33
CA LEU A 16 -10.04 -9.61 -16.14
C LEU A 16 -10.33 -9.53 -17.65
N ASN A 17 -11.37 -8.81 -18.06
CA ASN A 17 -11.72 -8.61 -19.46
C ASN A 17 -10.67 -7.72 -20.15
N PRO A 18 -9.90 -8.23 -21.12
CA PRO A 18 -8.81 -7.48 -21.77
C PRO A 18 -9.30 -6.25 -22.57
N GLN A 19 -10.60 -6.19 -22.86
CA GLN A 19 -11.23 -5.07 -23.58
C GLN A 19 -11.77 -3.97 -22.65
N ASP A 20 -11.85 -4.23 -21.35
CA ASP A 20 -12.22 -3.22 -20.35
C ASP A 20 -10.98 -2.33 -20.07
N LYS A 21 -10.91 -1.21 -20.78
CA LYS A 21 -9.85 -0.19 -20.63
C LYS A 21 -9.97 0.61 -19.33
N ASP A 22 -10.98 0.34 -18.50
CA ASP A 22 -11.28 1.13 -17.30
C ASP A 22 -10.67 0.51 -16.03
N ILE A 23 -9.36 0.30 -16.05
CA ILE A 23 -8.55 -0.18 -14.91
C ILE A 23 -8.46 0.84 -13.74
N ARG A 24 -9.34 1.84 -13.69
CA ARG A 24 -9.31 2.92 -12.68
C ARG A 24 -9.42 2.40 -11.24
N GLN A 25 -10.00 1.22 -11.05
CA GLN A 25 -10.14 0.58 -9.74
C GLN A 25 -9.83 -0.92 -9.82
N VAL A 26 -8.96 -1.38 -8.93
CA VAL A 26 -8.60 -2.79 -8.79
C VAL A 26 -9.07 -3.28 -7.43
N LYS A 27 -9.90 -4.33 -7.39
CA LYS A 27 -10.33 -4.98 -6.14
C LYS A 27 -9.28 -6.00 -5.72
N LEU A 28 -8.71 -5.84 -4.52
CA LEU A 28 -7.70 -6.74 -3.98
C LEU A 28 -8.30 -7.57 -2.84
N HIS A 29 -8.14 -8.90 -2.92
CA HIS A 29 -8.43 -9.80 -1.81
C HIS A 29 -7.12 -10.10 -1.07
N LEU A 30 -6.97 -9.55 0.14
CA LEU A 30 -5.73 -9.64 0.91
C LEU A 30 -5.87 -10.63 2.05
N LYS A 31 -4.87 -11.49 2.23
CA LYS A 31 -4.73 -12.36 3.40
C LYS A 31 -3.62 -11.82 4.28
N GLY A 32 -3.97 -11.45 5.51
CA GLY A 32 -3.04 -10.96 6.53
C GLY A 32 -3.69 -10.98 7.91
N THR A 33 -2.91 -10.72 8.95
CA THR A 33 -3.45 -10.52 10.30
C THR A 33 -4.22 -9.20 10.37
N ASP A 34 -5.12 -9.04 11.35
CA ASP A 34 -5.84 -7.77 11.55
C ASP A 34 -4.89 -6.57 11.66
N PHE A 35 -3.73 -6.76 12.28
CA PHE A 35 -2.71 -5.72 12.38
C PHE A 35 -2.09 -5.40 11.00
N GLN A 36 -1.76 -6.41 10.20
CA GLN A 36 -1.24 -6.21 8.85
C GLN A 36 -2.25 -5.49 7.96
N LEU A 37 -3.52 -5.93 7.98
CA LEU A 37 -4.60 -5.32 7.21
C LEU A 37 -4.78 -3.84 7.57
N LYS A 38 -4.85 -3.51 8.87
CA LYS A 38 -4.92 -2.11 9.34
C LYS A 38 -3.74 -1.26 8.87
N VAL A 39 -2.52 -1.81 8.91
CA VAL A 39 -1.33 -1.12 8.40
C VAL A 39 -1.46 -0.88 6.91
N TRP A 40 -1.82 -1.89 6.11
CA TRP A 40 -1.94 -1.76 4.65
C TRP A 40 -3.06 -0.78 4.24
N GLU A 41 -4.18 -0.76 4.96
CA GLU A 41 -5.24 0.23 4.81
C GLU A 41 -4.74 1.66 5.10
N ALA A 42 -3.89 1.84 6.11
CA ALA A 42 -3.27 3.13 6.39
C ALA A 42 -2.32 3.58 5.27
N LEU A 43 -1.56 2.64 4.67
CA LEU A 43 -0.68 2.93 3.53
C LEU A 43 -1.46 3.48 2.33
N LEU A 44 -2.62 2.89 2.02
CA LEU A 44 -3.47 3.32 0.90
C LEU A 44 -3.95 4.78 1.03
N LYS A 45 -3.91 5.35 2.23
CA LYS A 45 -4.28 6.75 2.50
C LYS A 45 -3.13 7.74 2.25
N ILE A 46 -1.91 7.27 2.01
CA ILE A 46 -0.77 8.14 1.70
C ILE A 46 -0.88 8.57 0.24
N PRO A 47 -1.06 9.87 -0.07
CA PRO A 47 -1.15 10.34 -1.45
C PRO A 47 0.13 10.05 -2.25
N MET A 48 0.00 9.98 -3.58
CA MET A 48 1.16 9.94 -4.48
C MET A 48 2.04 11.17 -4.27
N GLY A 49 3.37 10.99 -4.26
CA GLY A 49 4.33 12.06 -4.03
C GLY A 49 4.55 12.43 -2.56
N ASN A 50 3.68 11.96 -1.65
CA ASN A 50 3.79 12.22 -0.22
C ASN A 50 4.52 11.06 0.48
N LEU A 51 5.29 11.41 1.52
CA LEU A 51 5.96 10.45 2.38
C LEU A 51 5.33 10.45 3.78
N SER A 52 5.41 9.30 4.43
CA SER A 52 5.06 9.12 5.85
C SER A 52 6.18 8.42 6.58
N THR A 53 6.09 8.35 7.91
CA THR A 53 7.07 7.65 8.74
C THR A 53 6.44 6.45 9.43
N TYR A 54 7.25 5.47 9.81
CA TYR A 54 6.75 4.31 10.57
C TYR A 54 5.98 4.71 11.84
N GLY A 55 6.42 5.77 12.53
CA GLY A 55 5.74 6.31 13.72
C GLY A 55 4.45 7.04 13.40
N ALA A 56 4.37 7.75 12.28
CA ALA A 56 3.13 8.37 11.82
C ALA A 56 2.06 7.30 11.50
N ILE A 57 2.44 6.23 10.80
CA ILE A 57 1.53 5.11 10.54
C ILE A 57 1.11 4.42 11.85
N ALA A 58 2.04 4.18 12.77
CA ALA A 58 1.74 3.62 14.08
C ALA A 58 0.71 4.46 14.85
N SER A 59 0.85 5.78 14.81
CA SER A 59 -0.10 6.72 15.41
C SER A 59 -1.46 6.68 14.70
N GLN A 60 -1.48 6.64 13.37
CA GLN A 60 -2.70 6.61 12.56
C GLN A 60 -3.56 5.35 12.81
N ILE A 61 -2.93 4.21 13.10
CA ILE A 61 -3.63 2.96 13.42
C ILE A 61 -3.99 2.84 14.91
N GLY A 62 -3.77 3.89 15.71
CA GLY A 62 -4.10 3.92 17.14
C GLY A 62 -3.12 3.16 18.05
N ASN A 63 -1.90 2.88 17.57
CA ASN A 63 -0.86 2.24 18.39
C ASN A 63 0.50 2.96 18.24
N PRO A 64 0.67 4.15 18.84
CA PRO A 64 1.85 5.00 18.63
C PRO A 64 3.20 4.35 18.97
N LYS A 65 3.21 3.32 19.83
CA LYS A 65 4.42 2.60 20.25
C LYS A 65 4.81 1.45 19.28
N ALA A 66 4.01 1.17 18.25
CA ALA A 66 4.16 0.01 17.39
C ALA A 66 5.01 0.22 16.12
N SER A 67 5.85 1.27 16.04
CA SER A 67 6.63 1.60 14.83
C SER A 67 7.43 0.42 14.25
N ARG A 68 8.04 -0.41 15.11
CA ARG A 68 8.79 -1.60 14.66
C ARG A 68 7.88 -2.68 14.07
N ALA A 69 6.75 -2.95 14.73
CA ALA A 69 5.76 -3.91 14.24
C ALA A 69 5.12 -3.44 12.94
N VAL A 70 4.86 -2.13 12.81
CA VAL A 70 4.44 -1.50 11.55
C VAL A 70 5.48 -1.76 10.45
N GLY A 71 6.77 -1.58 10.72
CA GLY A 71 7.83 -1.90 9.76
C GLY A 71 7.78 -3.35 9.26
N THR A 72 7.57 -4.32 10.16
CA THR A 72 7.40 -5.73 9.80
C THR A 72 6.13 -5.97 8.95
N ALA A 73 5.01 -5.33 9.30
CA ALA A 73 3.77 -5.43 8.53
C ALA A 73 3.90 -4.82 7.12
N ILE A 74 4.56 -3.67 7.00
CA ILE A 74 4.89 -3.03 5.72
C ILE A 74 5.78 -3.96 4.88
N GLY A 75 6.81 -4.53 5.48
CA GLY A 75 7.69 -5.51 4.82
C GLY A 75 6.95 -6.77 4.36
N SER A 76 5.83 -7.10 5.01
CA SER A 76 5.00 -8.27 4.69
C SER A 76 3.94 -8.00 3.62
N ASN A 77 3.79 -6.74 3.15
CA ASN A 77 2.84 -6.40 2.09
C ASN A 77 3.05 -7.32 0.87
N PRO A 78 2.01 -8.03 0.38
CA PRO A 78 2.14 -8.93 -0.76
C PRO A 78 2.11 -8.24 -2.12
N ILE A 79 1.60 -7.00 -2.21
CA ILE A 79 1.32 -6.32 -3.49
C ILE A 79 1.98 -4.93 -3.47
N ALA A 80 3.24 -4.88 -3.90
CA ALA A 80 3.96 -3.61 -4.06
C ALA A 80 3.26 -2.68 -5.05
N TYR A 81 3.60 -1.38 -4.96
CA TYR A 81 3.09 -0.30 -5.80
C TYR A 81 1.60 0.02 -5.56
N LEU A 82 0.70 -0.95 -5.73
CA LEU A 82 -0.74 -0.77 -5.46
C LEU A 82 -1.00 -0.48 -3.98
N ILE A 83 -0.36 -1.23 -3.08
CA ILE A 83 -0.27 -0.85 -1.66
C ILE A 83 1.07 -0.10 -1.51
N PRO A 84 1.06 1.23 -1.28
CA PRO A 84 2.22 2.10 -1.48
C PRO A 84 3.19 2.09 -0.28
N CYS A 85 3.67 0.90 0.05
CA CYS A 85 4.66 0.64 1.10
C CYS A 85 6.01 1.35 0.88
N HIS A 86 6.33 1.75 -0.35
CA HIS A 86 7.51 2.55 -0.66
C HIS A 86 7.42 3.99 -0.14
N ARG A 87 6.23 4.51 0.18
CA ARG A 87 6.04 5.87 0.69
C ARG A 87 6.35 6.03 2.18
N VAL A 88 6.68 4.95 2.90
CA VAL A 88 7.03 5.01 4.34
C VAL A 88 8.54 4.97 4.53
N ILE A 89 9.09 5.96 5.22
CA ILE A 89 10.53 6.13 5.45
C ILE A 89 10.86 6.25 6.94
N GLN A 90 12.16 6.28 7.27
CA GLN A 90 12.59 6.56 8.63
C GLN A 90 12.35 8.03 8.97
N ASN A 91 12.16 8.33 10.26
CA ASN A 91 11.96 9.70 10.74
C ASN A 91 13.19 10.61 10.50
N SER A 92 14.37 10.02 10.26
CA SER A 92 15.60 10.71 9.90
C SER A 92 15.64 11.20 8.44
N GLY A 93 14.63 10.88 7.63
CA GLY A 93 14.64 11.15 6.18
C GLY A 93 15.23 10.01 5.34
N ILE A 94 15.86 9.02 5.97
CA ILE A 94 16.46 7.88 5.27
C ILE A 94 15.34 6.95 4.75
N PHE A 95 15.37 6.60 3.46
CA PHE A 95 14.36 5.73 2.87
C PHE A 95 14.34 4.33 3.49
N GLY A 96 15.51 3.83 3.91
CA GLY A 96 15.65 2.54 4.58
C GLY A 96 15.42 1.35 3.65
N GLY A 97 15.21 0.18 4.25
CA GLY A 97 15.01 -1.06 3.51
C GLY A 97 13.72 -1.11 2.69
N TYR A 98 13.70 -2.01 1.71
CA TYR A 98 12.51 -2.30 0.91
C TYR A 98 12.52 -3.76 0.45
N ARG A 99 11.42 -4.48 0.67
CA ARG A 99 11.30 -5.91 0.32
C ARG A 99 11.61 -6.18 -1.15
N TRP A 100 11.22 -5.27 -2.05
CA TRP A 100 11.37 -5.45 -3.50
C TRP A 100 12.54 -4.68 -4.08
N ASN A 101 13.68 -4.63 -3.37
CA ASN A 101 14.90 -3.89 -3.72
C ASN A 101 14.84 -2.37 -3.39
N PRO A 102 15.73 -1.86 -2.51
CA PRO A 102 15.81 -0.44 -2.16
C PRO A 102 15.92 0.53 -3.35
N MET A 103 16.58 0.13 -4.44
CA MET A 103 16.69 0.96 -5.65
C MET A 103 15.32 1.24 -6.28
N ARG A 104 14.40 0.25 -6.25
CA ARG A 104 13.03 0.46 -6.74
C ARG A 104 12.28 1.46 -5.89
N LYS A 105 12.46 1.42 -4.56
CA LYS A 105 11.86 2.40 -3.64
C LYS A 105 12.30 3.81 -3.99
N THR A 106 13.61 4.02 -4.15
CA THR A 106 14.16 5.33 -4.53
C THR A 106 13.62 5.80 -5.88
N ALA A 107 13.62 4.93 -6.89
CA ALA A 107 13.13 5.27 -8.22
C ALA A 107 11.63 5.64 -8.21
N MET A 108 10.79 4.89 -7.51
CA MET A 108 9.36 5.20 -7.40
C MET A 108 9.11 6.51 -6.67
N ILE A 109 9.78 6.75 -5.53
CA ILE A 109 9.64 8.03 -4.81
C ILE A 109 10.04 9.18 -5.71
N GLY A 110 11.20 9.10 -6.38
CA GLY A 110 11.66 10.16 -7.28
C GLY A 110 10.70 10.41 -8.44
N TRP A 111 10.18 9.34 -9.06
CA TRP A 111 9.20 9.43 -10.13
C TRP A 111 7.90 10.09 -9.65
N GLU A 112 7.35 9.67 -8.51
CA GLU A 112 6.13 10.25 -7.96
C GLU A 112 6.29 11.74 -7.66
N THR A 113 7.39 12.13 -7.00
CA THR A 113 7.68 13.54 -6.69
C THR A 113 7.68 14.41 -7.94
N LEU A 114 8.26 13.95 -9.05
CA LEU A 114 8.30 14.71 -10.31
C LEU A 114 6.92 14.87 -10.95
N HIS A 115 6.03 13.89 -10.81
CA HIS A 115 4.71 13.89 -11.45
C HIS A 115 3.62 14.57 -10.62
N THR A 116 3.90 14.89 -9.36
CA THR A 116 2.99 15.63 -8.48
C THR A 116 3.46 17.05 -8.19
N ALA A 117 4.65 17.46 -8.65
CA ALA A 117 5.21 18.79 -8.43
C ALA A 117 4.74 19.86 -9.43
N ILE A 118 3.60 19.65 -10.10
CA ILE A 118 3.00 20.56 -11.09
C ILE A 118 1.66 21.07 -10.54
#